data_AF-A0A1G4UBC0-F1
#
_entry.id   AF-A0A1G4UBC0-F1
#
_cell.length_a   1.000
_cell.length_b   1.000
_cell.length_c   1.000
_cell.angle_alpha   90.00
_cell.angle_beta   90.00
_cell.angle_gamma   90.00
#
_symmetry.space_group_name_H-M   'P 1'
#
loop_
_entity.id
_entity.type
_entity.pdbx_description
1 polymer ?
#
loop_
_entity_poly.entity_id
_entity_poly.type
_entity_poly.pdbx_seq_one_letter_code
_entity_poly.pdbx_strand_id
1 'polypeptide(L)' 'MMSLPFFGFCLALAFAALGRRALAVAASLVSIGVLLTLFKLHATSALDVVL' A
#
# COMPACT_ATOMS: atom_id res chain seq x y z
N MET A 1 9.95 -3.65 -4.47
CA MET A 1 9.41 -3.62 -5.87
C MET A 1 7.92 -3.33 -5.77
N MET A 2 7.39 -2.42 -6.60
CA MET A 2 6.10 -1.70 -6.43
C MET A 2 4.79 -2.53 -6.40
N SER A 3 4.85 -3.85 -6.28
CA SER A 3 3.68 -4.75 -6.30
C SER A 3 2.92 -4.84 -4.98
N LEU A 4 3.57 -4.59 -3.83
CA LEU A 4 2.98 -4.72 -2.50
C LEU A 4 1.70 -3.88 -2.28
N PRO A 5 1.67 -2.58 -2.59
CA PRO A 5 0.45 -1.79 -2.42
C PRO A 5 -0.64 -2.15 -3.43
N PHE A 6 -0.26 -2.68 -4.59
CA PHE A 6 -1.19 -3.13 -5.62
C PHE A 6 -1.98 -4.36 -5.16
N PHE A 7 -1.30 -5.33 -4.52
CA PHE A 7 -1.95 -6.49 -3.92
C PHE A 7 -2.94 -6.11 -2.82
N GLY A 8 -2.59 -5.15 -1.97
CA GLY A 8 -3.49 -4.67 -0.92
C GLY A 8 -4.76 -4.00 -1.47
N PHE A 9 -4.65 -3.30 -2.61
CA PHE A 9 -5.80 -2.71 -3.30
C PHE A 9 -6.71 -3.77 -3.94
N CYS A 10 -6.14 -4.82 -4.56
CA CYS A 10 -6.92 -5.95 -5.08
C CYS A 10 -7.68 -6.69 -3.97
N LEU A 11 -7.07 -6.81 -2.79
CA LEU A 11 -7.65 -7.46 -1.61
C LEU A 11 -8.81 -6.62 -1.02
N ALA A 12 -8.65 -5.29 -1.00
CA ALA A 12 -9.73 -4.37 -0.64
C ALA A 12 -10.92 -4.48 -1.60
N LEU A 13 -10.66 -4.60 -2.90
CA LEU A 13 -11.70 -4.76 -3.93
C LEU A 13 -12.45 -6.10 -3.78
N ALA A 14 -11.74 -7.18 -3.46
CA ALA A 14 -12.34 -8.49 -3.18
C ALA A 14 -13.24 -8.44 -1.94
N PHE A 15 -12.81 -7.77 -0.86
CA PHE A 15 -13.65 -7.57 0.33
C PHE A 15 -14.86 -6.68 0.07
N ALA A 16 -14.73 -5.67 -0.79
CA ALA A 16 -15.85 -4.83 -1.21
C ALA A 16 -16.88 -5.64 -2.03
N ALA A 17 -16.40 -6.49 -2.94
CA ALA A 17 -17.25 -7.39 -3.73
C ALA A 17 -18.00 -8.43 -2.88
N LEU A 18 -17.40 -8.91 -1.77
CA LEU A 18 -18.06 -9.79 -0.78
C LEU A 18 -19.00 -9.04 0.19
N GLY A 19 -19.18 -7.73 0.05
CA GLY A 19 -20.05 -6.91 0.92
C GLY A 19 -19.45 -6.61 2.29
N ARG A 20 -18.20 -7.01 2.57
CA ARG A 20 -17.50 -6.75 3.84
C ARG A 20 -16.80 -5.40 3.81
N ARG A 21 -17.61 -4.32 3.78
CA ARG A 21 -17.15 -2.93 3.65
C ARG A 21 -16.09 -2.53 4.68
N ALA A 22 -16.22 -2.97 5.94
CA ALA A 22 -15.24 -2.68 6.99
C ALA A 22 -13.85 -3.27 6.69
N LEU A 23 -13.78 -4.50 6.17
CA LEU A 23 -12.51 -5.14 5.80
C LEU A 23 -11.91 -4.52 4.54
N ALA A 24 -12.74 -4.09 3.59
CA ALA A 24 -12.29 -3.35 2.42
C ALA A 24 -11.62 -2.02 2.81
N VAL A 25 -12.24 -1.26 3.72
CA VAL A 25 -11.68 -0.01 4.24
C VAL A 25 -10.37 -0.27 4.99
N ALA A 26 -10.31 -1.30 5.84
CA ALA A 26 -9.09 -1.67 6.56
C ALA A 26 -7.95 -2.05 5.59
N ALA A 27 -8.23 -2.88 4.58
CA ALA A 27 -7.23 -3.26 3.57
C ALA A 27 -6.74 -2.06 2.74
N SER A 28 -7.64 -1.14 2.40
CA SER A 28 -7.27 0.12 1.73
C SER A 28 -6.37 0.99 2.59
N LEU A 29 -6.71 1.19 3.87
CA LEU A 29 -5.90 1.98 4.80
C LEU A 29 -4.50 1.38 5.01
N VAL A 30 -4.41 0.05 5.14
CA VAL A 30 -3.11 -0.65 5.22
C VAL A 30 -2.29 -0.42 3.95
N SER A 31 -2.92 -0.49 2.76
CA SER A 31 -2.24 -0.25 1.49
C SER A 31 -1.70 1.17 1.37
N ILE A 32 -2.49 2.16 1.81
CA ILE A 32 -2.07 3.57 1.86
C ILE A 32 -0.91 3.74 2.86
N GLY A 33 -1.00 3.13 4.04
CA GLY A 33 0.07 3.17 5.04
C GLY A 33 1.40 2.62 4.49
N VAL A 34 1.35 1.46 3.83
CA VAL A 34 2.54 0.86 3.17
C VAL A 34 3.10 1.78 2.09
N LEU A 35 2.25 2.40 1.26
CA LEU A 35 2.68 3.39 0.27
C LEU A 35 3.40 4.57 0.91
N LEU A 36 2.85 5.13 1.99
CA LEU A 36 3.48 6.25 2.71
C LEU A 36 4.80 5.84 3.36
N THR A 37 4.88 4.64 3.95
CA THR A 37 6.13 4.11 4.50
C THR A 37 7.18 3.90 3.43
N LEU A 38 6.82 3.28 2.30
CA LEU A 38 7.72 3.10 1.16
C LEU A 38 8.14 4.43 0.57
N PHE A 39 7.22 5.39 0.44
CA PHE A 39 7.53 6.74 -0.02
C PHE A 39 8.50 7.45 0.92
N LYS A 40 8.28 7.35 2.25
CA LYS A 40 9.19 7.89 3.26
C LYS A 40 10.57 7.23 3.16
N LEU A 41 10.63 5.90 3.09
CA LEU A 41 11.88 5.15 2.96
C LEU A 41 12.62 5.53 1.67
N HIS A 42 11.91 5.62 0.55
CA HIS A 42 12.50 5.97 -0.74
C HIS A 42 12.94 7.44 -0.79
N ALA A 43 12.19 8.36 -0.17
CA ALA A 43 12.59 9.76 -0.01
C ALA A 43 13.84 9.91 0.87
N THR A 44 14.02 9.06 1.88
CA THR A 44 15.28 8.99 2.66
C THR A 44 16.41 8.26 1.94
N SER A 45 16.11 7.37 0.99
CA SER A 45 17.10 6.66 0.17
C SER A 45 17.57 7.44 -1.06
N ALA A 46 16.94 8.55 -1.42
CA ALA A 46 17.33 9.36 -2.57
C ALA A 46 18.72 10.02 -2.43
N LEU A 47 19.32 10.00 -1.24
CA LEU A 47 20.67 10.50 -0.99
C LEU A 47 21.79 9.44 -1.20
N ASP A 48 21.45 8.23 -1.64
CA ASP A 48 22.41 7.12 -1.84
C ASP A 48 22.55 6.73 -3.33
N VAL A 49 22.18 7.63 -4.26
CA VAL A 49 22.35 7.44 -5.72
C VAL A 49 23.71 7.97 -6.22
N VAL A 50 24.60 8.42 -5.32
CA VAL A 50 25.97 8.80 -5.66
C VAL A 50 26.92 8.36 -4.54
N LEU A 51 27.47 7.15 -4.69
CA LEU A 51 28.86 6.85 -4.34
C LEU A 51 29.41 5.77 -5.27
#